data_AF-A0A559LZU7-F1
#
_entry.id   AF-A0A559LZU7-F1
#
_cell.length_a   1.000
_cell.length_b   1.000
_cell.length_c   1.000
_cell.angle_alpha   90.00
_cell.angle_beta   90.00
_cell.angle_gamma   90.00
#
_symmetry.space_group_name_H-M   'P 1'
#
loop_
_entity.id
_entity.type
_entity.pdbx_description
1 polymer ?
#
loop_
_entity_poly.entity_id
_entity_poly.type
_entity_poly.pdbx_seq_one_letter_code
_entity_poly.pdbx_strand_id
1 'polypeptide(L)'
;MHSLLQTIFLFAIVTLVLAAPAPERHAPIQKRSFKVERVPNPKFKRTPGAGTRALIKAHRKFLVPLPAGLADAMAGAQGGGAAAGKADALTNLLAGTGAKKGKAKGSKSASAGVAQSTGAASSSGSTAAAAGNGTSGSGTVTATPETGDTEFLSPVNIGGQTMNMDFDSGSSDLWVFNTQLSAASQAGHTVFNSSKSSTFKLQQGSTFSISYGDGSGAAGNVGTDTVNIGGASVTNQAIEMATAVSSSFVQDTQSNGLVGLAFSK
;
A
#
# COMPACT_ATOMS: atom_id res chain seq x y z
N MET A 1 73.33 -43.28 17.92
CA MET A 1 72.89 -42.14 18.75
C MET A 1 72.08 -41.23 17.84
N HIS A 2 70.80 -41.05 18.17
CA HIS A 2 69.81 -40.03 17.75
C HIS A 2 69.98 -39.41 16.34
N SER A 3 69.12 -39.70 15.36
CA SER A 3 67.71 -39.28 15.27
C SER A 3 67.51 -37.79 15.56
N LEU A 4 66.65 -37.16 14.76
CA LEU A 4 65.92 -35.93 15.07
C LEU A 4 66.49 -34.58 14.59
N LEU A 5 66.96 -34.45 13.34
CA LEU A 5 67.19 -33.11 12.75
C LEU A 5 66.89 -32.99 11.25
N GLN A 6 65.91 -33.75 10.75
CA GLN A 6 65.53 -33.73 9.33
C GLN A 6 64.06 -33.34 9.05
N THR A 7 63.35 -32.79 10.02
CA THR A 7 61.95 -32.36 9.85
C THR A 7 61.65 -31.13 10.72
N ILE A 8 62.10 -29.95 10.32
CA ILE A 8 61.44 -28.63 10.48
C ILE A 8 62.12 -27.69 9.46
N PHE A 9 61.77 -27.84 8.18
CA PHE A 9 62.04 -26.81 7.17
C PHE A 9 60.79 -26.63 6.30
N LEU A 10 59.65 -26.55 6.98
CA LEU A 10 58.35 -26.24 6.42
C LEU A 10 57.58 -25.50 7.52
N PHE A 11 56.99 -24.36 7.16
CA PHE A 11 56.22 -23.43 8.00
C PHE A 11 56.99 -22.36 8.78
N ALA A 12 57.35 -21.26 8.09
CA ALA A 12 57.19 -19.89 8.60
C ALA A 12 57.47 -18.85 7.49
N ILE A 13 56.69 -18.87 6.40
CA ILE A 13 56.55 -17.66 5.56
C ILE A 13 55.34 -16.91 6.11
N VAL A 14 55.63 -15.86 6.86
CA VAL A 14 54.68 -14.94 7.49
C VAL A 14 53.93 -14.19 6.38
N THR A 15 52.63 -14.44 6.27
CA THR A 15 51.71 -13.64 5.45
C THR A 15 51.42 -12.33 6.18
N LEU A 16 51.98 -11.23 5.68
CA LEU A 16 51.60 -9.88 6.09
C LEU A 16 50.27 -9.52 5.40
N VAL A 17 49.15 -9.82 6.05
CA VAL A 17 47.83 -9.33 5.63
C VAL A 17 47.72 -7.88 6.09
N LEU A 18 47.74 -6.95 5.14
CA LEU A 18 47.45 -5.55 5.37
C LEU A 18 45.96 -5.41 5.72
N ALA A 19 45.65 -5.24 7.01
CA ALA A 19 44.31 -4.91 7.46
C ALA A 19 43.94 -3.51 6.94
N ALA A 20 43.13 -3.45 5.89
CA ALA A 20 42.48 -2.20 5.49
C ALA A 20 41.57 -1.71 6.64
N PRO A 21 41.52 -0.39 6.92
CA PRO A 21 40.59 0.14 7.90
C PRO A 21 39.15 -0.20 7.49
N ALA A 22 38.39 -0.76 8.43
CA ALA A 22 36.97 -1.08 8.26
C ALA A 22 36.19 0.19 7.84
N PRO A 23 35.19 0.08 6.95
CA PRO A 23 34.36 1.22 6.57
C PRO A 23 33.70 1.80 7.83
N GLU A 24 33.66 3.13 7.87
CA GLU A 24 33.20 3.92 9.02
C GLU A 24 31.87 3.41 9.59
N ARG A 25 31.79 3.38 10.92
CA ARG A 25 30.56 3.09 11.66
C ARG A 25 29.46 4.02 11.17
N HIS A 26 28.40 3.44 10.59
CA HIS A 26 27.14 4.13 10.34
C HIS A 26 26.75 4.95 11.55
N ALA A 27 26.48 6.25 11.34
CA ALA A 27 25.95 7.13 12.37
C ALA A 27 24.75 6.46 13.04
N PRO A 28 24.59 6.59 14.38
CA PRO A 28 23.45 6.00 15.07
C PRO A 28 22.16 6.54 14.44
N ILE A 29 21.33 5.63 13.92
CA ILE A 29 20.03 5.92 13.34
C ILE A 29 19.26 6.76 14.37
N GLN A 30 19.04 8.04 14.05
CA GLN A 30 18.15 8.91 14.82
C GLN A 30 16.75 8.32 14.75
N LYS A 31 16.32 7.62 15.81
CA LYS A 31 14.96 7.09 15.94
C LYS A 31 13.99 8.26 16.00
N ARG A 32 13.51 8.72 14.84
CA ARG A 32 12.43 9.69 14.75
C ARG A 32 11.13 8.96 15.13
N SER A 33 10.64 9.22 16.34
CA SER A 33 9.29 8.82 16.73
C SER A 33 8.33 9.88 16.21
N PHE A 34 7.44 9.51 15.30
CA PHE A 34 6.30 10.33 14.94
C PHE A 34 5.07 9.72 15.62
N LYS A 35 4.32 10.56 16.33
CA LYS A 35 3.06 10.16 16.97
C LYS A 35 1.93 10.68 16.11
N VAL A 36 1.26 9.79 15.38
CA VAL A 36 0.01 10.14 14.67
C VAL A 36 -1.12 10.03 15.68
N GLU A 37 -1.66 11.17 16.09
CA GLU A 37 -2.89 11.16 16.90
C GLU A 37 -4.03 10.64 16.03
N ARG A 38 -4.65 9.56 16.50
CA ARG A 38 -5.83 8.98 15.83
C ARG A 38 -7.01 9.88 16.13
N VAL A 39 -7.32 10.80 15.21
CA VAL A 39 -8.52 11.64 15.29
C VAL A 39 -9.68 10.87 14.64
N PRO A 40 -10.76 10.57 15.38
CA PRO A 40 -11.96 10.01 14.77
C PRO A 40 -12.51 10.96 13.72
N ASN A 41 -12.74 10.49 12.49
CA ASN A 41 -13.41 11.28 11.47
C ASN A 41 -14.93 11.23 11.74
N PRO A 42 -15.57 12.31 12.25
CA PRO A 42 -17.01 12.28 12.59
C PRO A 42 -17.90 12.17 11.34
N LYS A 43 -17.35 12.44 10.15
CA LYS A 43 -18.04 12.31 8.86
C LYS A 43 -17.93 10.90 8.28
N PHE A 44 -17.05 10.06 8.82
CA PHE A 44 -16.87 8.69 8.32
C PHE A 44 -18.04 7.81 8.75
N LYS A 45 -18.86 7.42 7.78
CA LYS A 45 -19.90 6.40 7.96
C LYS A 45 -19.36 5.07 7.43
N ARG A 46 -19.07 4.13 8.33
CA ARG A 46 -18.64 2.78 7.93
C ARG A 46 -19.70 2.11 7.08
N THR A 47 -19.29 1.59 5.94
CA THR A 47 -20.14 0.70 5.15
C THR A 47 -20.41 -0.59 5.95
N PRO A 48 -21.66 -1.07 6.09
CA PRO A 48 -21.94 -2.35 6.73
C PRO A 48 -21.09 -3.48 6.13
N GLY A 49 -20.36 -4.21 6.97
CA GLY A 49 -19.44 -5.28 6.55
C GLY A 49 -18.03 -4.84 6.12
N ALA A 50 -17.72 -3.54 6.06
CA ALA A 50 -16.39 -3.04 5.70
C ALA A 50 -15.28 -3.57 6.60
N GLY A 51 -15.49 -3.57 7.93
CA GLY A 51 -14.50 -4.09 8.86
C GLY A 51 -14.26 -5.59 8.73
N THR A 52 -15.31 -6.35 8.45
CA THR A 52 -15.22 -7.79 8.18
C THR A 52 -14.41 -8.04 6.92
N ARG A 53 -14.70 -7.30 5.83
CA ARG A 53 -13.95 -7.36 4.56
C ARG A 53 -12.48 -7.02 4.75
N ALA A 54 -12.17 -5.95 5.48
CA ALA A 54 -10.80 -5.54 5.78
C ALA A 54 -10.05 -6.62 6.58
N LEU A 55 -10.71 -7.23 7.58
CA LEU A 55 -10.09 -8.30 8.38
C LEU A 55 -9.80 -9.56 7.54
N ILE A 56 -10.68 -9.87 6.57
CA ILE A 56 -10.45 -10.97 5.62
C ILE A 56 -9.32 -10.67 4.66
N LYS A 57 -9.26 -9.43 4.15
CA LYS A 57 -8.14 -8.97 3.32
C LYS A 57 -6.82 -9.15 4.08
N ALA A 58 -6.78 -8.80 5.37
CA ALA A 58 -5.60 -8.99 6.21
C ALA A 58 -5.24 -10.47 6.39
N HIS A 59 -6.21 -11.35 6.69
CA HIS A 59 -5.95 -12.78 6.82
C HIS A 59 -5.39 -13.39 5.53
N ARG A 60 -5.95 -12.99 4.37
CA ARG A 60 -5.42 -13.40 3.07
C ARG A 60 -4.00 -12.86 2.82
N LYS A 61 -3.75 -11.57 3.14
CA LYS A 61 -2.45 -10.91 2.96
C LYS A 61 -1.34 -11.57 3.77
N PHE A 62 -1.64 -12.04 4.97
CA PHE A 62 -0.66 -12.69 5.86
C PHE A 62 -0.74 -14.22 5.85
N LEU A 63 -1.50 -14.80 4.92
CA LEU A 63 -1.71 -16.25 4.80
C LEU A 63 -2.17 -16.91 6.11
N VAL A 64 -2.94 -16.16 6.91
CA VAL A 64 -3.52 -16.64 8.17
C VAL A 64 -4.89 -17.26 7.86
N PRO A 65 -5.17 -18.48 8.34
CA PRO A 65 -6.48 -19.11 8.18
C PRO A 65 -7.61 -18.20 8.66
N LEU A 66 -8.67 -18.07 7.84
CA LEU A 66 -9.83 -17.27 8.18
C LEU A 66 -10.60 -17.88 9.37
N PRO A 67 -10.79 -17.14 10.47
CA PRO A 67 -11.60 -17.60 11.60
C PRO A 67 -13.04 -17.84 11.16
N ALA A 68 -13.67 -18.92 11.63
CA ALA A 68 -15.05 -19.28 11.27
C ALA A 68 -16.04 -18.11 11.48
N GLY A 69 -15.99 -17.47 12.66
CA GLY A 69 -16.87 -16.32 12.96
C GLY A 69 -16.66 -15.11 12.05
N LEU A 70 -15.53 -14.99 11.37
CA LEU A 70 -15.28 -13.94 10.39
C LEU A 70 -15.87 -14.27 9.02
N ALA A 71 -15.82 -15.54 8.63
CA ALA A 71 -16.50 -16.04 7.43
C ALA A 71 -18.02 -15.92 7.57
N ASP A 72 -18.57 -16.25 8.74
CA ASP A 72 -20.00 -16.14 9.04
C ASP A 72 -20.46 -14.68 9.04
N ALA A 73 -19.67 -13.77 9.61
CA ALA A 73 -19.94 -12.34 9.60
C ALA A 73 -19.94 -11.73 8.18
N MET A 74 -19.23 -12.32 7.21
CA MET A 74 -19.30 -11.92 5.81
C MET A 74 -20.57 -12.39 5.12
N ALA A 75 -20.95 -13.65 5.35
CA ALA A 75 -22.18 -14.20 4.82
C ALA A 75 -23.40 -13.41 5.33
N GLY A 76 -23.39 -13.02 6.61
CA GLY A 76 -24.41 -12.15 7.20
C GLY A 76 -24.37 -10.69 6.71
N ALA A 77 -23.21 -10.17 6.31
CA ALA A 77 -23.09 -8.81 5.77
C ALA A 77 -23.46 -8.70 4.27
N GLN A 78 -23.54 -9.82 3.54
CA GLN A 78 -24.00 -9.86 2.15
C GLN A 78 -25.52 -10.10 2.01
N GLY A 79 -26.21 -10.49 3.10
CA GLY A 79 -27.65 -10.69 3.14
C GLY A 79 -28.37 -9.59 3.89
N GLY A 80 -29.12 -8.75 3.17
CA GLY A 80 -30.12 -7.89 3.80
C GLY A 80 -31.24 -8.73 4.41
N GLY A 81 -31.32 -8.75 5.75
CA GLY A 81 -32.49 -9.15 6.52
C GLY A 81 -32.48 -10.59 7.05
N ALA A 82 -32.24 -10.75 8.36
CA ALA A 82 -33.18 -11.34 9.32
C ALA A 82 -32.49 -11.70 10.66
N ALA A 83 -33.09 -11.17 11.73
CA ALA A 83 -33.20 -11.70 13.09
C ALA A 83 -31.93 -12.04 13.91
N ALA A 84 -31.81 -11.31 15.01
CA ALA A 84 -31.05 -11.65 16.20
C ALA A 84 -31.43 -13.03 16.77
N GLY A 85 -30.44 -13.76 17.29
CA GLY A 85 -30.69 -15.03 17.99
C GLY A 85 -29.44 -15.71 18.53
N LYS A 86 -29.06 -15.31 19.75
CA LYS A 86 -28.39 -16.10 20.80
C LYS A 86 -27.03 -16.77 20.52
N ALA A 87 -26.06 -16.33 21.34
CA ALA A 87 -24.92 -17.11 21.79
C ALA A 87 -25.37 -18.42 22.48
N ASP A 88 -24.42 -19.34 22.58
CA ASP A 88 -24.44 -20.63 23.28
C ASP A 88 -25.13 -21.82 22.60
N ALA A 89 -24.32 -22.74 22.05
CA ALA A 89 -24.36 -24.17 22.40
C ALA A 89 -23.24 -24.95 21.70
N LEU A 90 -22.21 -25.27 22.47
CA LEU A 90 -21.34 -26.43 22.27
C LEU A 90 -22.23 -27.69 22.42
N THR A 91 -22.39 -28.51 21.37
CA THR A 91 -22.65 -29.97 21.51
C THR A 91 -22.52 -30.69 20.17
N ASN A 92 -21.64 -31.70 20.15
CA ASN A 92 -21.57 -32.77 19.15
C ASN A 92 -22.93 -33.47 18.96
N LEU A 93 -23.27 -33.86 17.72
CA LEU A 93 -23.56 -35.27 17.42
C LEU A 93 -23.61 -35.57 15.92
N LEU A 94 -22.85 -36.59 15.52
CA LEU A 94 -22.98 -37.32 14.27
C LEU A 94 -24.36 -38.00 14.19
N ALA A 95 -25.08 -37.85 13.08
CA ALA A 95 -26.00 -38.86 12.55
C ALA A 95 -26.39 -38.46 11.11
N GLY A 96 -26.16 -39.38 10.17
CA GLY A 96 -26.42 -39.14 8.75
C GLY A 96 -27.86 -39.42 8.30
N THR A 97 -27.95 -39.57 6.98
CA THR A 97 -29.03 -40.12 6.16
C THR A 97 -30.13 -39.16 5.70
N GLY A 98 -30.47 -39.24 4.41
CA GLY A 98 -31.84 -38.97 3.94
C GLY A 98 -31.99 -37.93 2.84
N ALA A 99 -31.93 -38.41 1.59
CA ALA A 99 -32.37 -37.80 0.34
C ALA A 99 -33.59 -36.84 0.39
N LYS A 100 -33.63 -35.84 -0.52
CA LYS A 100 -34.54 -35.87 -1.69
C LYS A 100 -34.35 -34.71 -2.69
N LYS A 101 -34.53 -35.11 -3.97
CA LYS A 101 -34.66 -34.34 -5.21
C LYS A 101 -35.79 -33.31 -5.16
N GLY A 102 -35.57 -32.15 -5.79
CA GLY A 102 -36.59 -31.24 -6.31
C GLY A 102 -36.06 -30.50 -7.54
N LYS A 103 -36.76 -30.63 -8.67
CA LYS A 103 -36.39 -30.18 -10.02
C LYS A 103 -37.18 -28.91 -10.39
N ALA A 104 -36.69 -28.21 -11.42
CA ALA A 104 -37.37 -27.24 -12.30
C ALA A 104 -37.35 -25.77 -11.82
N LYS A 105 -37.30 -24.74 -12.66
CA LYS A 105 -37.35 -24.61 -14.14
C LYS A 105 -36.82 -23.21 -14.48
N GLY A 106 -36.16 -23.05 -15.63
CA GLY A 106 -35.75 -21.74 -16.14
C GLY A 106 -36.87 -20.96 -16.82
N SER A 107 -36.66 -19.64 -16.93
CA SER A 107 -37.19 -18.74 -17.97
C SER A 107 -36.32 -17.46 -17.94
N LYS A 108 -35.40 -17.32 -18.90
CA LYS A 108 -35.53 -16.47 -20.11
C LYS A 108 -35.62 -14.96 -19.84
N SER A 109 -34.47 -14.34 -20.10
CA SER A 109 -34.24 -13.06 -20.79
C SER A 109 -35.48 -12.37 -21.41
N ALA A 110 -35.61 -11.08 -21.11
CA ALA A 110 -36.21 -10.10 -22.01
C ALA A 110 -35.49 -8.76 -21.86
N SER A 111 -35.01 -8.25 -22.98
CA SER A 111 -34.42 -6.93 -23.21
C SER A 111 -35.49 -5.86 -23.45
N ALA A 112 -35.27 -4.67 -22.89
CA ALA A 112 -35.70 -3.35 -23.38
C ALA A 112 -35.01 -2.33 -22.46
N GLY A 113 -34.37 -1.24 -22.88
CA GLY A 113 -34.56 -0.41 -24.05
C GLY A 113 -34.80 1.03 -23.58
N VAL A 114 -33.73 1.84 -23.62
CA VAL A 114 -33.70 3.31 -23.75
C VAL A 114 -34.24 4.19 -22.61
N ALA A 115 -33.36 5.01 -22.02
CA ALA A 115 -33.63 6.43 -21.74
C ALA A 115 -32.30 7.20 -21.56
N GLN A 116 -31.97 7.94 -22.62
CA GLN A 116 -30.96 8.98 -22.68
C GLN A 116 -31.44 10.19 -21.87
N SER A 117 -30.63 10.71 -20.94
CA SER A 117 -30.87 12.02 -20.35
C SER A 117 -29.63 12.89 -20.48
N THR A 118 -29.82 13.95 -21.27
CA THR A 118 -28.95 15.10 -21.47
C THR A 118 -28.91 15.95 -20.20
N GLY A 119 -27.72 16.30 -19.74
CA GLY A 119 -27.50 17.30 -18.70
C GLY A 119 -26.16 17.99 -18.91
N ALA A 120 -26.19 19.19 -19.47
CA ALA A 120 -25.03 20.04 -19.69
C ALA A 120 -24.65 20.81 -18.42
N ALA A 121 -23.34 21.02 -18.26
CA ALA A 121 -22.64 22.10 -17.57
C ALA A 121 -22.83 22.29 -16.04
N SER A 122 -21.73 22.12 -15.30
CA SER A 122 -21.24 23.19 -14.41
C SER A 122 -19.75 23.00 -14.13
N SER A 123 -18.95 23.84 -14.77
CA SER A 123 -17.57 24.13 -14.41
C SER A 123 -17.53 24.83 -13.05
N SER A 124 -16.98 24.17 -12.04
CA SER A 124 -16.59 24.78 -10.77
C SER A 124 -15.54 23.89 -10.13
N GLY A 125 -14.39 24.34 -9.66
CA GLY A 125 -13.65 25.58 -9.80
C GLY A 125 -12.28 25.22 -9.25
N SER A 126 -11.22 25.65 -9.92
CA SER A 126 -9.86 25.51 -9.41
C SER A 126 -9.71 26.38 -8.16
N THR A 127 -10.04 25.84 -6.98
CA THR A 127 -9.49 26.39 -5.74
C THR A 127 -8.08 25.85 -5.62
N ALA A 128 -7.14 26.61 -6.18
CA ALA A 128 -5.76 26.58 -5.72
C ALA A 128 -5.81 26.74 -4.20
N ALA A 129 -5.55 25.65 -3.47
CA ALA A 129 -5.37 25.73 -2.04
C ALA A 129 -4.14 26.61 -1.82
N ALA A 130 -4.40 27.77 -1.24
CA ALA A 130 -3.39 28.76 -0.91
C ALA A 130 -2.22 28.09 -0.20
N ALA A 131 -1.00 28.50 -0.57
CA ALA A 131 0.22 28.24 0.17
C ALA A 131 0.06 28.80 1.59
N GLY A 132 -0.53 28.00 2.48
CA GLY A 132 -0.55 28.27 3.90
C GLY A 132 0.84 28.05 4.43
N ASN A 133 1.42 29.10 5.02
CA ASN A 133 2.67 29.07 5.77
C ASN A 133 2.78 27.79 6.60
N GLY A 134 3.60 26.84 6.14
CA GLY A 134 3.86 25.60 6.86
C GLY A 134 4.60 25.91 8.16
N THR A 135 3.93 25.73 9.29
CA THR A 135 4.62 25.52 10.56
C THR A 135 5.36 24.20 10.48
N SER A 136 6.67 24.19 10.74
CA SER A 136 7.42 22.95 10.88
C SER A 136 6.73 22.02 11.89
N GLY A 137 6.33 20.83 11.45
CA GLY A 137 6.10 19.68 12.35
C GLY A 137 4.68 19.12 12.48
N SER A 138 3.66 19.65 11.80
CA SER A 138 2.32 19.04 11.81
C SER A 138 1.58 19.21 10.48
N GLY A 139 0.83 18.19 10.09
CA GLY A 139 0.03 18.15 8.88
C GLY A 139 -1.23 17.34 9.10
N THR A 140 -2.31 17.70 8.41
CA THR A 140 -3.59 16.99 8.47
C THR A 140 -4.15 16.82 7.06
N VAL A 141 -4.45 15.58 6.70
CA VAL A 141 -5.00 15.22 5.40
C VAL A 141 -6.18 14.28 5.57
N THR A 142 -7.20 14.44 4.72
CA THR A 142 -8.37 13.55 4.71
C THR A 142 -8.02 12.24 4.03
N ALA A 143 -8.27 11.13 4.73
CA ALA A 143 -8.29 9.80 4.14
C ALA A 143 -9.70 9.47 3.61
N THR A 144 -9.83 9.32 2.30
CA THR A 144 -11.10 9.06 1.61
C THR A 144 -11.18 7.57 1.26
N PRO A 145 -12.21 6.83 1.70
CA PRO A 145 -12.36 5.41 1.38
C PRO A 145 -12.73 5.21 -0.08
N GLU A 146 -12.22 4.13 -0.66
CA GLU A 146 -12.77 3.58 -1.90
C GLU A 146 -14.01 2.71 -1.66
N THR A 147 -14.63 2.26 -2.76
CA THR A 147 -15.83 1.44 -2.71
C THR A 147 -15.60 0.18 -1.88
N GLY A 148 -16.39 0.01 -0.81
CA GLY A 148 -16.29 -1.14 0.08
C GLY A 148 -15.17 -1.03 1.12
N ASP A 149 -14.57 0.16 1.26
CA ASP A 149 -13.48 0.48 2.19
C ASP A 149 -12.26 -0.42 1.92
N THR A 150 -11.99 -0.72 0.64
CA THR A 150 -10.91 -1.61 0.19
C THR A 150 -9.52 -1.00 0.38
N GLU A 151 -9.43 0.32 0.30
CA GLU A 151 -8.28 1.18 0.62
C GLU A 151 -8.75 2.60 0.95
N PHE A 152 -7.81 3.43 1.42
CA PHE A 152 -8.06 4.81 1.81
C PHE A 152 -7.02 5.74 1.18
N LEU A 153 -7.48 6.64 0.33
CA LEU A 153 -6.60 7.53 -0.42
C LEU A 153 -6.53 8.91 0.22
N SER A 154 -5.33 9.46 0.26
CA SER A 154 -5.07 10.82 0.75
C SER A 154 -4.30 11.63 -0.30
N PRO A 155 -4.65 12.91 -0.54
CA PRO A 155 -3.87 13.75 -1.43
C PRO A 155 -2.51 14.08 -0.82
N VAL A 156 -1.45 13.86 -1.60
CA VAL A 156 -0.06 14.17 -1.27
C VAL A 156 0.51 15.06 -2.36
N ASN A 157 1.12 16.17 -1.99
CA ASN A 157 1.82 17.02 -2.95
C ASN A 157 3.29 16.57 -3.05
N ILE A 158 3.74 16.23 -4.25
CA ILE A 158 5.11 15.83 -4.56
C ILE A 158 5.63 16.79 -5.63
N GLY A 159 6.64 17.60 -5.30
CA GLY A 159 7.25 18.54 -6.25
C GLY A 159 6.25 19.51 -6.89
N GLY A 160 5.21 19.92 -6.15
CA GLY A 160 4.13 20.78 -6.66
C GLY A 160 2.98 20.05 -7.34
N GLN A 161 3.02 18.72 -7.46
CA GLN A 161 1.98 17.90 -8.11
C GLN A 161 1.21 17.09 -7.07
N THR A 162 -0.12 17.16 -7.08
CA THR A 162 -0.96 16.41 -6.15
C THR A 162 -1.25 15.01 -6.69
N MET A 163 -0.96 14.01 -5.87
CA MET A 163 -1.16 12.58 -6.15
C MET A 163 -2.11 12.01 -5.09
N ASN A 164 -3.05 11.16 -5.47
CA ASN A 164 -3.86 10.42 -4.50
C ASN A 164 -3.13 9.14 -4.10
N MET A 165 -2.74 9.02 -2.84
CA MET A 165 -1.85 7.95 -2.39
C MET A 165 -2.51 7.07 -1.32
N ASP A 166 -2.26 5.76 -1.38
CA ASP A 166 -2.62 4.83 -0.31
C ASP A 166 -1.56 4.87 0.80
N PHE A 167 -1.98 5.11 2.04
CA PHE A 167 -1.08 5.22 3.19
C PHE A 167 -0.94 3.86 3.85
N ASP A 168 0.21 3.21 3.67
CA ASP A 168 0.43 1.82 4.05
C ASP A 168 1.42 1.70 5.22
N SER A 169 0.90 1.45 6.42
CA SER A 169 1.75 1.14 7.59
C SER A 169 2.37 -0.27 7.55
N GLY A 170 2.12 -1.04 6.49
CA GLY A 170 2.70 -2.36 6.25
C GLY A 170 3.95 -2.35 5.35
N SER A 171 4.33 -1.19 4.80
CA SER A 171 5.53 -1.00 3.97
C SER A 171 6.24 0.31 4.30
N SER A 172 7.44 0.54 3.78
CA SER A 172 8.32 1.67 4.15
C SER A 172 8.76 2.53 2.96
N ASP A 173 8.15 2.31 1.80
CA ASP A 173 8.56 2.84 0.51
C ASP A 173 7.53 3.88 0.05
N LEU A 174 8.00 5.02 -0.50
CA LEU A 174 7.13 6.05 -1.09
C LEU A 174 7.31 5.98 -2.60
N TRP A 175 6.42 5.27 -3.27
CA TRP A 175 6.48 5.10 -4.73
C TRP A 175 5.26 5.70 -5.41
N VAL A 176 5.47 6.18 -6.64
CA VAL A 176 4.46 6.94 -7.40
C VAL A 176 4.37 6.51 -8.87
N PHE A 177 3.14 6.46 -9.39
CA PHE A 177 2.88 6.44 -10.82
C PHE A 177 3.47 7.70 -11.46
N ASN A 178 4.23 7.52 -12.54
CA ASN A 178 4.92 8.62 -13.17
C ASN A 178 5.06 8.40 -14.68
N THR A 179 5.57 9.41 -15.36
CA THR A 179 5.71 9.43 -16.82
C THR A 179 6.64 8.37 -17.41
N GLN A 180 7.41 7.63 -16.61
CA GLN A 180 8.27 6.53 -17.07
C GLN A 180 7.52 5.20 -17.27
N LEU A 181 6.28 5.07 -16.77
CA LEU A 181 5.45 3.88 -17.02
C LEU A 181 4.98 3.81 -18.48
N SER A 182 4.54 2.64 -18.93
CA SER A 182 3.91 2.52 -20.25
C SER A 182 2.62 3.33 -20.34
N ALA A 183 2.27 3.86 -21.52
CA ALA A 183 1.02 4.62 -21.70
C ALA A 183 -0.23 3.82 -21.30
N ALA A 184 -0.22 2.50 -21.49
CA ALA A 184 -1.30 1.61 -21.06
C ALA A 184 -1.42 1.56 -19.52
N SER A 185 -0.29 1.51 -18.81
CA SER A 185 -0.27 1.54 -17.34
C SER A 185 -0.69 2.89 -16.77
N GLN A 186 -0.46 3.98 -17.49
CA GLN A 186 -0.82 5.34 -17.06
C GLN A 186 -2.30 5.67 -17.26
N ALA A 187 -3.05 4.88 -18.04
CA ALA A 187 -4.41 5.21 -18.44
C ALA A 187 -5.35 5.34 -17.21
N GLY A 188 -5.97 6.51 -17.04
CA GLY A 188 -6.88 6.80 -15.93
C GLY A 188 -6.20 7.29 -14.65
N HIS A 189 -4.87 7.23 -14.57
CA HIS A 189 -4.10 7.69 -13.42
C HIS A 189 -3.74 9.17 -13.50
N THR A 190 -3.59 9.82 -12.35
CA THR A 190 -2.73 11.00 -12.26
C THR A 190 -1.30 10.51 -12.16
N VAL A 191 -0.40 11.05 -12.99
CA VAL A 191 1.00 10.60 -13.04
C VAL A 191 1.94 11.76 -12.71
N PHE A 192 2.89 11.49 -11.81
CA PHE A 192 3.94 12.43 -11.47
C PHE A 192 4.85 12.65 -12.68
N ASN A 193 5.17 13.91 -12.96
CA ASN A 193 6.14 14.29 -13.97
C ASN A 193 7.31 15.03 -13.32
N SER A 194 8.46 14.36 -13.18
CA SER A 194 9.65 14.92 -12.54
C SER A 194 10.15 16.20 -13.21
N SER A 195 9.99 16.35 -14.53
CA SER A 195 10.39 17.56 -15.26
C SER A 195 9.57 18.80 -14.91
N LYS A 196 8.39 18.64 -14.28
CA LYS A 196 7.55 19.75 -13.82
C LYS A 196 7.87 20.20 -12.39
N SER A 197 8.71 19.46 -11.67
CA SER A 197 9.15 19.81 -10.32
C SER A 197 10.47 20.57 -10.37
N SER A 198 10.49 21.76 -9.78
CA SER A 198 11.73 22.55 -9.64
C SER A 198 12.66 22.04 -8.53
N THR A 199 12.15 21.18 -7.64
CA THR A 199 12.92 20.61 -6.51
C THR A 199 13.33 19.16 -6.73
N PHE A 200 12.87 18.53 -7.82
CA PHE A 200 13.25 17.18 -8.16
C PHE A 200 14.75 17.05 -8.45
N LYS A 201 15.37 16.02 -7.88
CA LYS A 201 16.73 15.59 -8.20
C LYS A 201 16.74 14.08 -8.40
N LEU A 202 17.23 13.62 -9.55
CA LEU A 202 17.43 12.20 -9.78
C LEU A 202 18.56 11.69 -8.88
N GLN A 203 18.33 10.57 -8.19
CA GLN A 203 19.36 9.89 -7.42
C GLN A 203 20.02 8.84 -8.32
N GLN A 204 21.07 9.26 -9.03
CA GLN A 204 21.70 8.44 -10.06
C GLN A 204 22.11 7.06 -9.54
N GLY A 205 21.73 6.01 -10.27
CA GLY A 205 22.07 4.62 -9.94
C GLY A 205 21.23 3.98 -8.83
N SER A 206 20.32 4.73 -8.19
CA SER A 206 19.43 4.18 -7.16
C SER A 206 18.16 3.60 -7.77
N THR A 207 17.80 2.41 -7.30
CA THR A 207 16.63 1.66 -7.75
C THR A 207 15.85 1.13 -6.56
N PHE A 208 14.57 0.79 -6.80
CA PHE A 208 13.72 0.11 -5.84
C PHE A 208 13.01 -1.08 -6.51
N SER A 209 12.62 -2.04 -5.69
CA SER A 209 11.80 -3.18 -6.09
C SER A 209 11.08 -3.69 -4.86
N ILE A 210 9.75 -3.69 -4.89
CA ILE A 210 8.89 -4.07 -3.77
C ILE A 210 7.89 -5.16 -4.20
N SER A 211 7.60 -6.07 -3.28
CA SER A 211 6.55 -7.07 -3.41
C SER A 211 5.69 -7.07 -2.14
N TYR A 212 4.38 -7.02 -2.32
CA TYR A 212 3.39 -7.01 -1.26
C TYR A 212 2.87 -8.43 -0.98
N GLY A 213 2.29 -8.62 0.21
CA GLY A 213 1.75 -9.93 0.63
C GLY A 213 0.57 -10.45 -0.20
N ASP A 214 -0.06 -9.59 -1.01
CA ASP A 214 -1.10 -10.00 -1.97
C ASP A 214 -0.54 -10.42 -3.35
N GLY A 215 0.78 -10.41 -3.51
CA GLY A 215 1.48 -10.77 -4.74
C GLY A 215 1.65 -9.63 -5.75
N SER A 216 1.14 -8.42 -5.45
CA SER A 216 1.40 -7.23 -6.25
C SER A 216 2.82 -6.67 -5.97
N GLY A 217 3.31 -5.80 -6.85
CA GLY A 217 4.62 -5.17 -6.69
C GLY A 217 4.84 -4.00 -7.65
N ALA A 218 5.93 -3.29 -7.40
CA ALA A 218 6.42 -2.18 -8.20
C ALA A 218 7.95 -2.17 -8.21
N ALA A 219 8.54 -1.62 -9.26
CA ALA A 219 9.99 -1.44 -9.36
C ALA A 219 10.31 -0.21 -10.21
N GLY A 220 11.49 0.37 -10.02
CA GLY A 220 11.91 1.53 -10.79
C GLY A 220 13.15 2.22 -10.25
N ASN A 221 13.27 3.51 -10.52
CA ASN A 221 14.39 4.35 -10.10
C ASN A 221 13.98 5.32 -8.99
N VAL A 222 14.97 5.90 -8.32
CA VAL A 222 14.76 6.78 -7.16
C VAL A 222 15.21 8.19 -7.48
N GLY A 223 14.43 9.17 -7.03
CA GLY A 223 14.82 10.57 -6.95
C GLY A 223 14.52 11.12 -5.58
N THR A 224 14.84 12.38 -5.37
CA THR A 224 14.40 13.14 -4.19
C THR A 224 13.57 14.32 -4.63
N ASP A 225 12.54 14.65 -3.86
CA ASP A 225 11.73 15.85 -4.09
C ASP A 225 11.21 16.43 -2.76
N THR A 226 10.54 17.57 -2.83
CA THR A 226 9.77 18.12 -1.72
C THR A 226 8.43 17.42 -1.67
N VAL A 227 8.10 16.81 -0.53
CA VAL A 227 6.80 16.19 -0.27
C VAL A 227 6.07 17.01 0.77
N ASN A 228 4.79 17.28 0.55
CA ASN A 228 3.89 17.91 1.50
C ASN A 228 2.62 17.07 1.70
N ILE A 229 2.34 16.73 2.96
CA ILE A 229 1.17 15.98 3.38
C ILE A 229 0.39 16.86 4.36
N GLY A 230 -0.73 17.43 3.88
CA GLY A 230 -1.65 18.18 4.73
C GLY A 230 -1.02 19.39 5.45
N GLY A 231 0.02 19.99 4.89
CA GLY A 231 0.77 21.11 5.48
C GLY A 231 2.12 20.72 6.10
N ALA A 232 2.33 19.44 6.45
CA ALA A 232 3.64 18.96 6.88
C ALA A 232 4.53 18.74 5.66
N SER A 233 5.69 19.41 5.60
CA SER A 233 6.59 19.32 4.46
C SER A 233 7.95 18.72 4.82
N VAL A 234 8.44 17.84 3.96
CA VAL A 234 9.77 17.23 4.02
C VAL A 234 10.47 17.50 2.69
N THR A 235 11.61 18.19 2.75
CA THR A 235 12.47 18.40 1.58
C THR A 235 13.42 17.23 1.40
N ASN A 236 13.80 16.94 0.15
CA ASN A 236 14.70 15.84 -0.20
C ASN A 236 14.19 14.45 0.26
N GLN A 237 12.87 14.27 0.32
CA GLN A 237 12.27 12.96 0.56
C GLN A 237 12.57 12.08 -0.65
N ALA A 238 13.05 10.86 -0.43
CA ALA A 238 13.18 9.88 -1.48
C ALA A 238 11.79 9.54 -2.04
N ILE A 239 11.66 9.64 -3.36
CA ILE A 239 10.48 9.23 -4.12
C ILE A 239 10.90 8.18 -5.13
N GLU A 240 10.17 7.08 -5.14
CA GLU A 240 10.41 5.92 -5.98
C GLU A 240 9.51 6.02 -7.22
N MET A 241 10.11 6.31 -8.37
CA MET A 241 9.40 6.46 -9.63
C MET A 241 9.27 5.08 -10.29
N ALA A 242 8.08 4.51 -10.22
CA ALA A 242 7.81 3.20 -10.82
C ALA A 242 8.06 3.21 -12.33
N THR A 243 8.80 2.22 -12.83
CA THR A 243 8.93 1.90 -14.26
C THR A 243 8.23 0.60 -14.61
N ALA A 244 7.89 -0.20 -13.60
CA ALA A 244 7.04 -1.39 -13.69
C ALA A 244 6.11 -1.47 -12.47
N VAL A 245 4.86 -1.87 -12.71
CA VAL A 245 3.84 -2.12 -11.68
C VAL A 245 3.01 -3.36 -12.06
N SER A 246 2.51 -4.09 -11.06
CA SER A 246 1.57 -5.19 -11.27
C SER A 246 0.23 -4.71 -11.85
N SER A 247 -0.49 -5.62 -12.51
CA SER A 247 -1.79 -5.32 -13.13
C SER A 247 -2.87 -4.87 -12.14
N SER A 248 -2.78 -5.25 -10.87
CA SER A 248 -3.69 -4.78 -9.82
C SER A 248 -3.63 -3.27 -9.67
N PHE A 249 -2.44 -2.67 -9.65
CA PHE A 249 -2.26 -1.22 -9.56
C PHE A 249 -2.67 -0.51 -10.85
N VAL A 250 -2.57 -1.17 -12.02
CA VAL A 250 -3.05 -0.58 -13.27
C VAL A 250 -4.58 -0.49 -13.30
N GLN A 251 -5.27 -1.48 -12.74
CA GLN A 251 -6.73 -1.56 -12.75
C GLN A 251 -7.40 -0.61 -11.74
N ASP A 252 -6.76 -0.37 -10.61
CA ASP A 252 -7.19 0.66 -9.67
C ASP A 252 -6.66 2.02 -10.14
N THR A 253 -7.50 2.80 -10.80
CA THR A 253 -7.14 4.13 -11.31
C THR A 253 -7.29 5.25 -10.28
N GLN A 254 -7.79 4.94 -9.08
CA GLN A 254 -8.00 5.95 -8.05
C GLN A 254 -6.70 6.19 -7.25
N SER A 255 -5.93 5.13 -6.98
CA SER A 255 -4.61 5.21 -6.36
C SER A 255 -3.51 5.55 -7.36
N ASN A 256 -2.60 6.45 -7.01
CA ASN A 256 -1.46 6.84 -7.84
C ASN A 256 -0.11 6.44 -7.22
N GLY A 257 -0.13 5.57 -6.21
CA GLY A 257 1.06 5.10 -5.51
C GLY A 257 0.82 4.92 -4.02
N LEU A 258 1.88 4.61 -3.29
CA LEU A 258 1.84 4.37 -1.86
C LEU A 258 2.75 5.32 -1.08
N VAL A 259 2.35 5.58 0.17
CA VAL A 259 3.19 6.18 1.21
C VAL A 259 3.41 5.14 2.30
N GLY A 260 4.59 4.52 2.31
CA GLY A 260 5.00 3.61 3.37
C GLY A 260 5.19 4.32 4.71
N LEU A 261 4.60 3.77 5.76
CA LEU A 261 4.63 4.30 7.13
C LEU A 261 5.15 3.29 8.17
N ALA A 262 5.63 2.13 7.72
CA ALA A 262 6.39 1.22 8.57
C ALA A 262 7.80 1.79 8.86
N PHE A 263 8.56 1.08 9.68
CA PHE A 263 9.92 1.49 10.01
C PHE A 263 10.83 1.44 8.79
N SER A 264 11.64 2.48 8.59
CA SER A 264 12.78 2.41 7.67
C SER A 264 13.78 1.34 8.15
N LYS A 265 14.37 0.61 7.21
CA LYS A 265 15.41 -0.40 7.49
C LYS A 265 16.74 0.25 7.85
#